data_AF-A0A931L3G1-F1
#
_entry.id   AF-A0A931L3G1-F1
#
_cell.length_a   1.000
_cell.length_b   1.000
_cell.length_c   1.000
_cell.angle_alpha   90.00
_cell.angle_beta   90.00
_cell.angle_gamma   90.00
#
_symmetry.space_group_name_H-M   'P 1'
#
loop_
_entity.id
_entity.type
_entity.pdbx_description
1 polymer ?
#
loop_
_entity_poly.entity_id
_entity_poly.type
_entity_poly.pdbx_seq_one_letter_code
_entity_poly.pdbx_strand_id
1 'polypeptide(L)'
;MTRLQSILAIASATAGFASAAAAQTTAPETAPATAATATTAPSEPPCADPAFRQLDFWVGEWDLSWALPNGGRGEGRSVITRDEYGDCVIYERFAGGGFTGMSVSTFHAGPGKWRQTWVDDQGGYYALVGGPASGEDHDFELVDTRLSDDAPRLRMIWQDVTADSLVWRWQRQAEEGGPWVDLWVIDYIRSTADERAPD
;
A
#
# COMPACT_ATOMS: atom_id res chain seq x y z
N MET A 1 -70.67 -2.70 28.63
CA MET A 1 -70.37 -1.79 29.76
C MET A 1 -69.54 -0.65 29.20
N THR A 2 -70.22 0.41 28.73
CA THR A 2 -70.24 1.77 29.33
C THR A 2 -69.08 2.63 28.81
N ARG A 3 -69.28 3.44 27.74
CA ARG A 3 -69.39 4.93 27.72
C ARG A 3 -68.25 5.65 28.49
N LEU A 4 -67.56 6.68 28.00
CA LEU A 4 -68.01 8.07 27.74
C LEU A 4 -66.84 8.85 27.06
N GLN A 5 -67.09 9.62 25.98
CA GLN A 5 -67.16 11.11 25.89
C GLN A 5 -65.83 11.84 26.19
N SER A 6 -65.18 12.47 25.19
CA SER A 6 -65.40 13.85 24.70
C SER A 6 -65.06 14.94 25.74
N ILE A 7 -64.18 15.90 25.39
CA ILE A 7 -64.50 17.34 25.23
C ILE A 7 -63.22 18.19 25.14
N LEU A 8 -63.29 19.09 24.17
CA LEU A 8 -62.46 20.24 23.79
C LEU A 8 -62.38 21.32 24.89
N ALA A 9 -61.25 21.99 25.07
CA ALA A 9 -61.23 23.35 25.61
C ALA A 9 -60.05 24.17 25.06
N ILE A 10 -60.41 25.19 24.28
CA ILE A 10 -59.58 26.28 23.78
C ILE A 10 -59.49 27.33 24.90
N ALA A 11 -58.31 27.90 25.13
CA ALA A 11 -58.17 29.15 25.86
C ALA A 11 -57.11 30.04 25.19
N SER A 12 -57.59 31.06 24.48
CA SER A 12 -56.81 32.21 24.02
C SER A 12 -56.70 33.22 25.17
N ALA A 13 -55.55 33.84 25.39
CA ALA A 13 -55.48 35.13 26.09
C ALA A 13 -54.22 35.93 25.70
N THR A 14 -54.47 36.95 24.87
CA THR A 14 -54.02 38.36 24.96
C THR A 14 -52.53 38.70 25.10
N ALA A 15 -52.04 39.38 24.06
CA ALA A 15 -50.82 40.18 24.05
C ALA A 15 -50.93 41.41 24.97
N GLY A 16 -49.88 41.66 25.76
CA GLY A 16 -49.61 42.92 26.43
C GLY A 16 -48.37 43.57 25.82
N PHE A 17 -48.54 44.75 25.21
CA PHE A 17 -47.44 45.61 24.79
C PHE A 17 -46.92 46.39 26.00
N ALA A 18 -45.65 46.21 26.34
CA ALA A 18 -44.91 47.12 27.21
C ALA A 18 -43.81 47.80 26.39
N SER A 19 -43.98 49.11 26.18
CA SER A 19 -43.01 49.98 25.54
C SER A 19 -41.90 50.30 26.55
N ALA A 20 -40.64 50.00 26.22
CA ALA A 20 -39.48 50.43 26.99
C ALA A 20 -38.50 51.19 26.09
N ALA A 21 -38.01 52.31 26.65
CA ALA A 21 -37.31 53.38 25.99
C ALA A 21 -35.97 52.99 25.35
N ALA A 22 -35.62 53.71 24.28
CA ALA A 22 -34.35 53.63 23.60
C ALA A 22 -33.17 54.01 24.52
N ALA A 23 -32.25 53.06 24.73
CA ALA A 23 -30.89 53.36 25.16
C ALA A 23 -29.98 53.22 23.92
N GLN A 24 -29.47 54.34 23.43
CA GLN A 24 -28.47 54.35 22.37
C GLN A 24 -27.14 53.95 22.99
N THR A 25 -26.75 52.69 22.80
CA THR A 25 -25.38 52.22 23.08
C THR A 25 -24.50 52.62 21.91
N THR A 26 -23.57 53.55 22.13
CA THR A 26 -22.47 53.85 21.21
C THR A 26 -21.63 52.60 21.01
N ALA A 27 -21.55 52.10 19.77
CA ALA A 27 -20.64 51.01 19.41
C ALA A 27 -19.18 51.48 19.54
N PRO A 28 -18.25 50.65 20.04
CA PRO A 28 -16.84 50.98 20.00
C PRO A 28 -16.32 50.88 18.55
N GLU A 29 -15.64 51.94 18.11
CA GLU A 29 -14.93 52.01 16.85
C GLU A 29 -13.87 50.89 16.79
N THR A 30 -14.06 49.97 15.85
CA THR A 30 -13.19 48.80 15.68
C THR A 30 -11.97 49.21 14.87
N ALA A 31 -10.80 49.27 15.51
CA ALA A 31 -9.54 49.42 14.80
C ALA A 31 -9.34 48.24 13.83
N PRO A 32 -8.75 48.45 12.64
CA PRO A 32 -8.52 47.37 11.70
C PRO A 32 -7.51 46.39 12.28
N ALA A 33 -7.93 45.16 12.51
CA ALA A 33 -7.03 44.06 12.83
C ALA A 33 -6.17 43.76 11.60
N THR A 34 -4.87 44.03 11.68
CA THR A 34 -3.89 43.62 10.69
C THR A 34 -3.92 42.09 10.60
N ALA A 35 -4.48 41.56 9.50
CA ALA A 35 -4.50 40.13 9.26
C ALA A 35 -3.06 39.63 9.09
N ALA A 36 -2.57 38.88 10.08
CA ALA A 36 -1.32 38.15 9.97
C ALA A 36 -1.53 37.00 8.98
N THR A 37 -0.92 37.09 7.81
CA THR A 37 -0.83 35.99 6.85
C THR A 37 0.03 34.88 7.47
N ALA A 38 -0.62 33.85 8.01
CA ALA A 38 0.07 32.63 8.40
C ALA A 38 0.68 32.00 7.14
N THR A 39 2.01 32.00 7.05
CA THR A 39 2.73 31.23 6.02
C THR A 39 2.63 29.76 6.43
N THR A 40 1.75 29.00 5.78
CA THR A 40 1.69 27.55 5.92
C THR A 40 3.01 26.96 5.42
N ALA A 41 3.75 26.28 6.30
CA ALA A 41 4.94 25.54 5.91
C ALA A 41 4.57 24.50 4.83
N PRO A 42 5.43 24.26 3.83
CA PRO A 42 5.17 23.26 2.81
C PRO A 42 4.95 21.89 3.47
N SER A 43 3.84 21.23 3.14
CA SER A 43 3.56 19.87 3.59
C SER A 43 4.59 18.90 3.01
N GLU A 44 5.10 17.97 3.83
CA GLU A 44 5.99 16.92 3.35
C GLU A 44 5.34 16.10 2.22
N PRO A 45 6.13 15.64 1.24
CA PRO A 45 5.62 14.77 0.18
C PRO A 45 4.93 13.52 0.77
N PRO A 46 3.82 13.03 0.19
CA PRO A 46 3.03 11.94 0.77
C PRO A 46 3.77 10.64 1.09
N CYS A 47 4.92 10.39 0.43
CA CYS A 47 5.70 9.16 0.53
C CYS A 47 7.14 9.40 1.02
N ALA A 48 7.33 10.48 1.79
CA ALA A 48 8.64 10.86 2.32
C ALA A 48 9.06 10.05 3.56
N ASP A 49 8.13 9.36 4.23
CA ASP A 49 8.43 8.57 5.43
C ASP A 49 9.41 7.40 5.10
N PRO A 50 10.43 7.13 5.95
CA PRO A 50 11.40 6.06 5.71
C PRO A 50 10.79 4.67 5.48
N ALA A 51 9.58 4.41 5.98
CA ALA A 51 8.89 3.14 5.75
C ALA A 51 8.60 2.90 4.24
N PHE A 52 8.41 3.95 3.45
CA PHE A 52 8.27 3.86 1.99
C PHE A 52 9.57 3.44 1.29
N ARG A 53 10.70 3.42 1.99
CA ARG A 53 12.03 3.08 1.45
C ARG A 53 12.48 1.66 1.82
N GLN A 54 11.67 0.93 2.58
CA GLN A 54 12.04 -0.40 3.08
C GLN A 54 12.25 -1.45 1.98
N LEU A 55 11.63 -1.28 0.80
CA LEU A 55 11.77 -2.19 -0.35
C LEU A 55 12.77 -1.68 -1.41
N ASP A 56 13.47 -0.57 -1.14
CA ASP A 56 14.36 0.07 -2.12
C ASP A 56 15.58 -0.80 -2.47
N PHE A 57 15.96 -1.77 -1.63
CA PHE A 57 17.02 -2.72 -1.93
C PHE A 57 16.75 -3.53 -3.21
N TRP A 58 15.48 -3.69 -3.59
CA TRP A 58 15.05 -4.44 -4.76
C TRP A 58 15.01 -3.60 -6.04
N VAL A 59 14.97 -2.28 -5.93
CA VAL A 59 14.86 -1.36 -7.08
C VAL A 59 16.14 -1.43 -7.92
N GLY A 60 15.98 -1.50 -9.25
CA GLY A 60 17.04 -1.53 -10.26
C GLY A 60 16.88 -2.69 -11.25
N GLU A 61 17.94 -2.96 -12.01
CA GLU A 61 17.97 -4.01 -13.04
C GLU A 61 18.69 -5.26 -12.52
N TRP A 62 18.12 -6.42 -12.82
CA TRP A 62 18.60 -7.71 -12.34
C TRP A 62 18.60 -8.74 -13.46
N ASP A 63 19.68 -9.50 -13.54
CA ASP A 63 19.75 -10.73 -14.31
C ASP A 63 19.39 -11.89 -13.38
N LEU A 64 18.48 -12.72 -13.86
CA LEU A 64 17.80 -13.74 -13.07
C LEU A 64 18.27 -15.11 -13.49
N SER A 65 18.35 -16.01 -12.52
CA SER A 65 18.59 -17.41 -12.84
C SER A 65 18.03 -18.37 -11.79
N TRP A 66 17.73 -19.59 -12.23
CA TRP A 66 17.15 -20.62 -11.36
C TRP A 66 17.49 -22.02 -11.85
N ALA A 67 17.38 -22.99 -10.95
CA ALA A 67 17.53 -24.41 -11.30
C ALA A 67 16.27 -24.94 -11.98
N LEU A 68 16.44 -25.66 -13.10
CA LEU A 68 15.35 -26.36 -13.77
C LEU A 68 15.28 -27.82 -13.29
N PRO A 69 14.09 -28.46 -13.28
CA PRO A 69 13.94 -29.86 -12.84
C PRO A 69 14.77 -30.87 -13.63
N ASN A 70 15.15 -30.55 -14.87
CA ASN A 70 15.99 -31.38 -15.72
C ASN A 70 17.50 -31.21 -15.44
N GLY A 71 17.88 -30.43 -14.42
CA GLY A 71 19.27 -30.10 -14.09
C GLY A 71 19.87 -28.95 -14.91
N GLY A 72 19.08 -28.32 -15.80
CA GLY A 72 19.48 -27.12 -16.52
C GLY A 72 19.37 -25.84 -15.67
N ARG A 73 19.75 -24.71 -16.26
CA ARG A 73 19.60 -23.38 -15.69
C ARG A 73 18.60 -22.59 -16.53
N GLY A 74 17.61 -21.98 -15.88
CA GLY A 74 16.74 -20.98 -16.48
C GLY A 74 17.32 -19.59 -16.27
N GLU A 75 17.00 -18.68 -17.17
CA GLU A 75 17.49 -17.30 -17.19
C GLU A 75 16.34 -16.35 -17.49
N GLY A 76 16.46 -15.12 -16.98
CA GLY A 76 15.49 -14.05 -17.18
C GLY A 76 16.03 -12.70 -16.76
N ARG A 77 15.18 -11.68 -16.80
CA ARG A 77 15.49 -10.31 -16.40
C ARG A 77 14.32 -9.72 -15.62
N SER A 78 14.63 -8.97 -14.58
CA SER A 78 13.65 -8.10 -13.91
C SER A 78 14.16 -6.67 -13.85
N VAL A 79 13.29 -5.72 -14.23
CA VAL A 79 13.55 -4.28 -14.17
C VAL A 79 12.56 -3.68 -13.19
N ILE A 80 13.08 -3.11 -12.11
CA ILE A 80 12.28 -2.51 -11.04
C ILE A 80 12.57 -1.00 -10.95
N THR A 81 11.55 -0.17 -11.13
CA THR A 81 11.58 1.29 -11.06
C THR A 81 10.79 1.81 -9.86
N ARG A 82 11.00 3.09 -9.52
CA ARG A 82 10.37 3.74 -8.35
C ARG A 82 9.93 5.18 -8.60
N ASP A 83 10.42 5.80 -9.67
CA ASP A 83 10.20 7.22 -9.98
C ASP A 83 8.74 7.54 -10.34
N GLU A 84 7.91 6.52 -10.53
CA GLU A 84 6.49 6.67 -10.78
C GLU A 84 5.74 7.36 -9.62
N TYR A 85 4.91 8.33 -9.98
CA TYR A 85 4.01 9.05 -9.05
C TYR A 85 4.72 9.72 -7.88
N GLY A 86 5.94 10.22 -8.10
CA GLY A 86 6.69 10.93 -7.08
C GLY A 86 7.16 10.00 -5.97
N ASP A 87 7.81 8.88 -6.35
CA ASP A 87 8.48 8.01 -5.41
C ASP A 87 7.50 7.26 -4.46
N CYS A 88 6.27 7.03 -4.89
CA CYS A 88 5.25 6.35 -4.08
C CYS A 88 5.00 4.89 -4.49
N VAL A 89 5.45 4.53 -5.69
CA VAL A 89 5.15 3.24 -6.33
C VAL A 89 6.45 2.61 -6.77
N ILE A 90 6.62 1.33 -6.47
CA ILE A 90 7.63 0.48 -7.08
C ILE A 90 6.95 -0.31 -8.19
N TYR A 91 7.50 -0.27 -9.39
CA TYR A 91 6.97 -0.98 -10.56
C TYR A 91 8.00 -1.98 -11.07
N GLU A 92 7.58 -3.23 -11.27
CA GLU A 92 8.42 -4.30 -11.81
C GLU A 92 7.94 -4.70 -13.21
N ARG A 93 8.90 -4.99 -14.09
CA ARG A 93 8.70 -5.79 -15.30
C ARG A 93 9.61 -7.01 -15.25
N PHE A 94 9.01 -8.18 -15.34
CA PHE A 94 9.70 -9.47 -15.33
C PHE A 94 9.55 -10.16 -16.70
N ALA A 95 10.64 -10.76 -17.18
CA ALA A 95 10.63 -11.65 -18.33
C ALA A 95 11.59 -12.82 -18.10
N GLY A 96 11.11 -14.05 -18.23
CA GLY A 96 11.94 -15.23 -17.99
C GLY A 96 11.15 -16.52 -18.13
N GLY A 97 11.82 -17.64 -18.44
CA GLY A 97 11.17 -18.95 -18.46
C GLY A 97 10.04 -19.11 -19.48
N GLY A 98 10.00 -18.24 -20.51
CA GLY A 98 8.97 -18.25 -21.55
C GLY A 98 7.69 -17.51 -21.20
N PHE A 99 7.67 -16.73 -20.11
CA PHE A 99 6.52 -15.89 -19.74
C PHE A 99 6.96 -14.50 -19.27
N THR A 100 6.00 -13.57 -19.25
CA THR A 100 6.22 -12.19 -18.82
C THR A 100 5.19 -11.77 -17.78
N GLY A 101 5.59 -10.88 -16.87
CA GLY A 101 4.72 -10.35 -15.84
C GLY A 101 5.17 -8.99 -15.35
N MET A 102 4.35 -8.40 -14.49
CA MET A 102 4.64 -7.13 -13.85
C MET A 102 4.06 -7.10 -12.45
N SER A 103 4.66 -6.27 -11.59
CA SER A 103 4.09 -5.97 -10.30
C SER A 103 4.07 -4.48 -9.98
N VAL A 104 3.13 -4.09 -9.14
CA VAL A 104 3.02 -2.74 -8.57
C VAL A 104 3.02 -2.88 -7.05
N SER A 105 3.97 -2.22 -6.40
CA SER A 105 4.19 -2.24 -4.96
C SER A 105 4.07 -0.86 -4.35
N THR A 106 3.42 -0.74 -3.20
CA THR A 106 3.30 0.52 -2.46
C THR A 106 3.23 0.28 -0.95
N PHE A 107 3.75 1.22 -0.17
CA PHE A 107 3.58 1.20 1.27
C PHE A 107 2.27 1.90 1.67
N HIS A 108 1.44 1.20 2.44
CA HIS A 108 0.22 1.76 2.99
C HIS A 108 0.48 2.21 4.43
N ALA A 109 0.57 3.53 4.65
CA ALA A 109 0.93 4.11 5.94
C ALA A 109 -0.07 3.78 7.07
N GLY A 110 -1.37 3.71 6.78
CA GLY A 110 -2.40 3.41 7.79
C GLY A 110 -2.17 2.12 8.61
N PRO A 111 -2.12 0.93 8.00
CA PRO A 111 -1.78 -0.32 8.65
C PRO A 111 -0.26 -0.55 8.78
N GLY A 112 0.58 0.32 8.20
CA GLY A 112 2.03 0.17 8.22
C GLY A 112 2.52 -1.07 7.47
N LYS A 113 1.95 -1.36 6.30
CA LYS A 113 2.23 -2.57 5.52
C LYS A 113 2.47 -2.26 4.05
N TRP A 114 3.37 -3.02 3.45
CA TRP A 114 3.53 -3.06 1.99
C TRP A 114 2.39 -3.86 1.37
N ARG A 115 1.96 -3.41 0.20
CA ARG A 115 1.01 -4.10 -0.66
C ARG A 115 1.62 -4.24 -2.04
N GLN A 116 1.51 -5.42 -2.62
CA GLN A 116 1.92 -5.67 -4.00
C GLN A 116 0.80 -6.34 -4.76
N THR A 117 0.66 -6.01 -6.03
CA THR A 117 -0.15 -6.77 -6.98
C THR A 117 0.75 -7.27 -8.09
N TRP A 118 0.71 -8.58 -8.35
CA TRP A 118 1.36 -9.21 -9.50
C TRP A 118 0.31 -9.63 -10.53
N VAL A 119 0.64 -9.45 -11.82
CA VAL A 119 -0.10 -10.02 -12.95
C VAL A 119 0.86 -10.53 -14.03
N ASP A 120 0.45 -11.54 -14.79
CA ASP A 120 1.25 -12.11 -15.87
C ASP A 120 0.44 -12.50 -17.12
N ASP A 121 1.17 -12.81 -18.19
CA ASP A 121 0.61 -13.23 -19.48
C ASP A 121 0.05 -14.67 -19.48
N GLN A 122 0.16 -15.39 -18.36
CA GLN A 122 -0.47 -16.70 -18.13
C GLN A 122 -1.79 -16.57 -17.33
N GLY A 123 -2.22 -15.35 -17.03
CA GLY A 123 -3.46 -15.07 -16.29
C GLY A 123 -3.31 -15.18 -14.77
N GLY A 124 -2.07 -15.22 -14.26
CA GLY A 124 -1.80 -15.12 -12.84
C GLY A 124 -2.20 -13.74 -12.29
N TYR A 125 -2.74 -13.76 -11.07
CA TYR A 125 -3.06 -12.57 -10.28
C TYR A 125 -2.79 -12.88 -8.82
N TYR A 126 -1.96 -12.07 -8.16
CA TYR A 126 -1.70 -12.19 -6.73
C TYR A 126 -1.77 -10.83 -6.06
N ALA A 127 -2.59 -10.72 -5.02
CA ALA A 127 -2.63 -9.56 -4.13
C ALA A 127 -1.91 -9.92 -2.84
N LEU A 128 -0.80 -9.25 -2.55
CA LEU A 128 0.14 -9.61 -1.50
C LEU A 128 0.24 -8.47 -0.48
N VAL A 129 0.45 -8.81 0.79
CA VAL A 129 0.58 -7.87 1.90
C VAL A 129 1.70 -8.32 2.84
N GLY A 130 2.51 -7.39 3.34
CA GLY A 130 3.57 -7.71 4.29
C GLY A 130 4.52 -6.55 4.57
N GLY A 131 5.81 -6.83 4.65
CA GLY A 131 6.85 -5.86 4.98
C GLY A 131 8.17 -6.52 5.41
N PRO A 132 9.06 -5.75 6.07
CA PRO A 132 10.27 -6.30 6.66
C PRO A 132 9.96 -7.45 7.62
N ALA A 133 10.72 -8.53 7.52
CA ALA A 133 10.54 -9.68 8.37
C ALA A 133 11.26 -9.49 9.72
N SER A 134 10.75 -10.12 10.77
CA SER A 134 11.36 -10.10 12.10
C SER A 134 11.62 -11.52 12.58
N GLY A 135 12.89 -11.94 12.59
CA GLY A 135 13.31 -13.19 13.22
C GLY A 135 13.13 -14.47 12.39
N GLU A 136 13.07 -14.37 11.06
CA GLU A 136 13.12 -15.51 10.12
C GLU A 136 14.42 -15.50 9.30
N ASP A 137 14.68 -16.57 8.56
CA ASP A 137 15.82 -16.71 7.63
C ASP A 137 15.68 -15.83 6.36
N HIS A 138 14.96 -14.70 6.43
CA HIS A 138 14.70 -13.81 5.30
C HIS A 138 14.52 -12.35 5.73
N ASP A 139 14.78 -11.43 4.81
CA ASP A 139 14.83 -9.98 5.06
C ASP A 139 13.46 -9.30 4.88
N PHE A 140 12.64 -9.82 3.97
CA PHE A 140 11.34 -9.24 3.63
C PHE A 140 10.33 -10.31 3.20
N GLU A 141 9.06 -10.13 3.57
CA GLU A 141 7.98 -11.07 3.26
C GLU A 141 6.71 -10.35 2.81
N LEU A 142 6.08 -10.90 1.78
CA LEU A 142 4.70 -10.60 1.43
C LEU A 142 3.89 -11.89 1.32
N VAL A 143 2.72 -11.93 1.95
CA VAL A 143 1.80 -13.08 1.94
C VAL A 143 0.53 -12.74 1.18
N ASP A 144 -0.04 -13.72 0.49
CA ASP A 144 -1.24 -13.52 -0.32
C ASP A 144 -2.50 -13.22 0.51
N THR A 145 -3.34 -12.36 -0.05
CA THR A 145 -4.71 -12.17 0.40
C THR A 145 -5.56 -13.23 -0.26
N ARG A 146 -5.83 -14.31 0.49
CA ARG A 146 -6.63 -15.44 0.00
C ARG A 146 -8.07 -15.04 -0.32
N LEU A 147 -8.59 -15.58 -1.43
CA LEU A 147 -9.97 -15.37 -1.87
C LEU A 147 -10.98 -16.32 -1.19
N SER A 148 -10.50 -17.43 -0.62
CA SER A 148 -11.30 -18.38 0.15
C SER A 148 -10.42 -19.09 1.18
N ASP A 149 -11.05 -19.71 2.18
CA ASP A 149 -10.34 -20.45 3.22
C ASP A 149 -9.65 -21.72 2.69
N ASP A 150 -10.18 -22.30 1.60
CA ASP A 150 -9.63 -23.48 0.93
C ASP A 150 -8.49 -23.14 -0.04
N ALA A 151 -8.27 -21.87 -0.35
CA ALA A 151 -7.16 -21.46 -1.19
C ALA A 151 -5.82 -21.71 -0.47
N PRO A 152 -4.79 -22.21 -1.18
CA PRO A 152 -3.47 -22.37 -0.59
C PRO A 152 -2.92 -21.02 -0.14
N ARG A 153 -2.06 -21.03 0.88
CA ARG A 153 -1.29 -19.85 1.24
C ARG A 153 -0.07 -19.75 0.34
N LEU A 154 0.21 -18.55 -0.13
CA LEU A 154 1.33 -18.23 -0.98
C LEU A 154 2.12 -17.08 -0.34
N ARG A 155 3.45 -17.15 -0.43
CA ARG A 155 4.30 -16.04 0.01
C ARG A 155 5.46 -15.79 -0.94
N MET A 156 5.81 -14.52 -1.01
CA MET A 156 6.97 -13.98 -1.69
C MET A 156 7.97 -13.56 -0.62
N ILE A 157 9.20 -14.07 -0.68
CA ILE A 157 10.26 -13.72 0.27
C ILE A 157 11.53 -13.28 -0.46
N TRP A 158 12.23 -12.33 0.14
CA TRP A 158 13.57 -11.91 -0.25
C TRP A 158 14.55 -12.31 0.86
N GLN A 159 15.61 -12.98 0.46
CA GLN A 159 16.63 -13.55 1.33
C GLN A 159 18.03 -13.14 0.90
N ASP A 160 18.96 -13.16 1.86
CA ASP A 160 20.37 -12.88 1.65
C ASP A 160 20.59 -11.57 0.88
N VAL A 161 19.80 -10.55 1.25
CA VAL A 161 19.79 -9.27 0.53
C VAL A 161 21.11 -8.54 0.73
N THR A 162 21.79 -8.26 -0.38
CA THR A 162 22.95 -7.38 -0.44
C THR A 162 22.71 -6.24 -1.45
N ALA A 163 23.70 -5.38 -1.65
CA ALA A 163 23.63 -4.36 -2.70
C ALA A 163 23.56 -4.97 -4.11
N ASP A 164 24.22 -6.12 -4.30
CA ASP A 164 24.51 -6.68 -5.62
C ASP A 164 23.77 -8.00 -5.91
N SER A 165 23.17 -8.61 -4.89
CA SER A 165 22.49 -9.89 -5.01
C SER A 165 21.36 -10.05 -4.01
N LEU A 166 20.40 -10.89 -4.34
CA LEU A 166 19.43 -11.46 -3.40
C LEU A 166 18.88 -12.79 -3.93
N VAL A 167 18.24 -13.56 -3.05
CA VAL A 167 17.46 -14.74 -3.43
C VAL A 167 15.98 -14.42 -3.25
N TRP A 168 15.23 -14.52 -4.35
CA TRP A 168 13.79 -14.36 -4.35
C TRP A 168 13.11 -15.73 -4.36
N ARG A 169 12.12 -15.95 -3.51
CA ARG A 169 11.36 -17.20 -3.50
C ARG A 169 9.86 -16.98 -3.56
N TRP A 170 9.21 -17.87 -4.31
CA TRP A 170 7.78 -18.06 -4.29
C TRP A 170 7.47 -19.39 -3.63
N GLN A 171 6.74 -19.33 -2.52
CA GLN A 171 6.46 -20.51 -1.70
C GLN A 171 4.97 -20.74 -1.55
N ARG A 172 4.61 -22.02 -1.38
CA ARG A 172 3.26 -22.48 -1.10
C ARG A 172 3.20 -23.24 0.21
N GLN A 173 2.13 -23.01 0.96
CA GLN A 173 1.72 -23.84 2.08
C GLN A 173 0.31 -24.37 1.79
N ALA A 174 0.15 -25.68 1.77
CA ALA A 174 -1.12 -26.33 1.43
C ALA A 174 -2.14 -26.28 2.57
N GLU A 175 -1.66 -26.40 3.81
CA GLU A 175 -2.47 -26.42 5.03
C GLU A 175 -1.84 -25.45 6.05
N GLU A 176 -2.66 -24.70 6.76
CA GLU A 176 -2.18 -23.74 7.75
C GLU A 176 -1.33 -24.41 8.83
N GLY A 177 -0.13 -23.87 9.07
CA GLY A 177 0.85 -24.46 9.99
C GLY A 177 1.68 -25.62 9.42
N GLY A 178 1.41 -26.03 8.18
CA GLY A 178 2.26 -26.99 7.45
C GLY A 178 3.59 -26.39 6.98
N PRO A 179 4.48 -27.19 6.36
CA PRO A 179 5.74 -26.66 5.83
C PRO A 179 5.49 -25.78 4.59
N TRP A 180 6.33 -24.74 4.44
CA TRP A 180 6.44 -24.01 3.18
C TRP A 180 7.23 -24.84 2.16
N VAL A 181 6.74 -24.86 0.92
CA VAL A 181 7.37 -25.56 -0.21
C VAL A 181 7.72 -24.54 -1.28
N ASP A 182 8.96 -24.55 -1.74
CA ASP A 182 9.42 -23.73 -2.86
C ASP A 182 8.72 -24.13 -4.15
N LEU A 183 8.07 -23.16 -4.79
CA LEU A 183 7.60 -23.25 -6.17
C LEU A 183 8.63 -22.66 -7.12
N TRP A 184 9.23 -21.54 -6.74
CA TRP A 184 10.33 -20.90 -7.44
C TRP A 184 11.38 -20.42 -6.45
N VAL A 185 12.65 -20.56 -6.85
CA VAL A 185 13.82 -20.00 -6.18
C VAL A 185 14.65 -19.35 -7.28
N ILE A 186 14.80 -18.04 -7.22
CA ILE A 186 15.43 -17.24 -8.26
C ILE A 186 16.58 -16.46 -7.63
N ASP A 187 17.77 -16.65 -8.17
CA ASP A 187 18.93 -15.82 -7.86
C ASP A 187 18.82 -14.52 -8.68
N TYR A 188 18.83 -13.39 -8.00
CA TYR A 188 18.88 -12.06 -8.58
C TYR A 188 20.31 -11.54 -8.44
N ILE A 189 20.96 -11.23 -9.55
CA ILE A 189 22.27 -10.58 -9.59
C ILE A 189 22.14 -9.25 -10.33
N ARG A 190 22.73 -8.17 -9.79
CA ARG A 190 22.65 -6.85 -10.42
C ARG A 190 23.18 -6.91 -11.85
N SER A 191 22.39 -6.37 -12.78
CA SER A 191 22.82 -6.27 -14.16
C SER A 191 23.99 -5.32 -14.30
N THR A 192 25.04 -5.76 -15.00
CA THR A 192 26.15 -4.89 -15.35
C THR A 192 25.83 -4.13 -16.64
N ALA A 193 26.19 -2.85 -16.69
CA ALA A 193 25.89 -2.00 -17.85
C ALA A 193 26.59 -2.46 -19.15
N ASP A 194 27.65 -3.27 -19.05
CA ASP A 194 28.50 -3.68 -20.19
C ASP A 194 27.90 -4.82 -21.04
N GLU A 195 26.89 -5.55 -20.55
CA GLU A 195 26.22 -6.63 -21.30
C GLU A 195 24.93 -6.18 -22.00
N ARG A 196 24.61 -4.87 -22.00
CA ARG A 196 23.47 -4.32 -22.75
C ARG A 196 23.77 -4.33 -24.26
N ALA A 197 23.52 -5.45 -24.92
CA ALA A 197 23.24 -5.40 -26.35
C ALA A 197 21.94 -4.60 -26.55
N PRO A 198 21.93 -3.58 -27.43
CA PRO A 198 20.70 -2.89 -27.78
C PRO A 198 19.84 -3.84 -28.63
N ASP A 199 18.66 -4.19 -28.12
CA ASP A 199 17.58 -4.76 -28.93
C ASP A 199 17.00 -3.71 -29.90
#